data_AF-A0A971U573-F1
#
_entry.id   AF-A0A971U573-F1
#
_cell.length_a   1.000
_cell.length_b   1.000
_cell.length_c   1.000
_cell.angle_alpha   90.00
_cell.angle_beta   90.00
_cell.angle_gamma   90.00
#
_symmetry.space_group_name_H-M   'P 1'
#
loop_
_entity.id
_entity.type
_entity.pdbx_description
1 polymer ?
#
loop_
_entity_poly.entity_id
_entity_poly.type
_entity_poly.pdbx_seq_one_letter_code
_entity_poly.pdbx_strand_id
1 'polypeptide(L)'
;EIEVVGDDIAGENWHFHVGVNLHRALGWLSWYGPTRFLQKLLFHTPLVHAMSMVSEVYHDYYRWPLRERRIYERWRESEPWGRLFDRYLREGHLA
;
A
#
# COMPACT_ATOMS: atom_id res chain seq x y z
N GLU A 1 12.92 -30.04 -21.12
CA GLU A 1 13.47 -29.88 -19.76
C GLU A 1 13.36 -28.40 -19.42
N ILE A 2 12.71 -28.05 -18.31
CA ILE A 2 12.55 -26.64 -17.91
C ILE A 2 13.66 -26.35 -16.92
N GLU A 3 14.60 -25.50 -17.32
CA GLU A 3 15.66 -25.01 -16.44
C GLU A 3 15.07 -23.95 -15.52
N VAL A 4 15.16 -24.17 -14.21
CA VAL A 4 14.79 -23.16 -13.22
C VAL A 4 15.99 -22.24 -13.04
N VAL A 5 15.86 -21.00 -13.52
CA VAL A 5 16.88 -19.96 -13.41
C VAL A 5 16.43 -18.96 -12.33
N GLY A 6 17.21 -18.80 -11.26
CA GLY A 6 16.90 -17.91 -10.14
C GLY A 6 17.58 -18.34 -8.84
N ASP A 7 17.51 -17.48 -7.82
CA ASP A 7 18.06 -17.78 -6.49
C ASP A 7 17.14 -18.76 -5.73
N ASP A 8 17.74 -19.65 -4.92
CA ASP A 8 16.99 -20.54 -4.02
C ASP A 8 16.41 -19.74 -2.85
N ILE A 9 15.07 -19.63 -2.82
CA ILE A 9 14.34 -18.87 -1.80
C ILE A 9 13.85 -19.72 -0.63
N ALA A 10 14.17 -21.03 -0.58
CA ALA A 10 13.61 -21.96 0.41
C ALA A 10 13.93 -21.56 1.86
N GLY A 11 14.99 -20.78 2.09
CA GLY A 11 15.41 -20.28 3.40
C GLY A 11 15.13 -18.79 3.64
N GLU A 12 14.47 -18.10 2.72
CA GLU A 12 14.25 -16.66 2.86
C GLU A 12 13.27 -16.34 4.00
N ASN A 13 13.81 -15.73 5.06
CA ASN A 13 13.01 -15.13 6.12
C ASN A 13 13.46 -13.68 6.32
N TRP A 14 12.64 -12.77 5.83
CA TRP A 14 12.91 -11.34 5.83
C TRP A 14 12.58 -10.68 7.18
N HIS A 15 12.08 -11.46 8.14
CA HIS A 15 11.70 -11.02 9.48
C HIS A 15 10.79 -9.78 9.49
N PHE A 16 9.89 -9.67 8.51
CA PHE A 16 8.95 -8.56 8.45
C PHE A 16 7.99 -8.58 9.64
N HIS A 17 7.84 -7.43 10.28
CA HIS A 17 6.93 -7.25 11.40
C HIS A 17 5.70 -6.43 10.97
N VAL A 18 4.51 -6.97 11.22
CA VAL A 18 3.26 -6.26 10.93
C VAL A 18 2.86 -5.41 12.14
N GLY A 19 3.12 -4.11 12.08
CA GLY A 19 2.72 -3.14 13.10
C GLY A 19 1.21 -2.92 13.19
N VAL A 20 0.74 -2.34 14.30
CA VAL A 20 -0.65 -1.89 14.46
C VAL A 20 -0.73 -0.40 14.10
N ASN A 21 -1.70 -0.04 13.27
CA ASN A 21 -1.99 1.34 12.93
C ASN A 21 -3.51 1.57 12.94
N LEU A 22 -3.92 2.82 12.80
CA LEU A 22 -5.33 3.22 12.85
C LEU A 22 -6.16 2.46 11.80
N HIS A 23 -5.67 2.35 10.56
CA HIS A 23 -6.40 1.68 9.48
C HIS A 23 -6.59 0.18 9.78
N ARG A 24 -5.55 -0.51 10.24
CA ARG A 24 -5.62 -1.91 10.66
C ARG A 24 -6.58 -2.10 11.83
N ALA A 25 -6.58 -1.18 12.81
CA ALA A 25 -7.49 -1.24 13.95
C ALA A 25 -8.96 -1.05 13.50
N LEU A 26 -9.24 -0.06 12.65
CA LEU A 26 -10.58 0.19 12.11
C LEU A 26 -11.07 -0.95 11.22
N GLY A 27 -10.18 -1.54 10.42
CA GLY A 27 -10.46 -2.76 9.65
C GLY A 27 -10.74 -3.95 10.55
N TRP A 28 -9.94 -4.17 11.60
CA TRP A 28 -10.24 -5.25 12.53
C TRP A 28 -11.60 -5.04 13.22
N LEU A 29 -11.88 -3.81 13.67
CA LEU A 29 -13.12 -3.45 14.34
C LEU A 29 -14.35 -3.65 13.43
N SER A 30 -14.24 -3.24 12.18
CA SER A 30 -15.32 -3.35 11.20
C SER A 30 -15.56 -4.78 10.73
N TRP A 31 -14.52 -5.62 10.60
CA TRP A 31 -14.65 -7.00 10.08
C TRP A 31 -14.83 -8.09 11.15
N TYR A 32 -14.15 -7.95 12.28
CA TYR A 32 -14.01 -9.03 13.28
C TYR A 32 -14.33 -8.59 14.71
N GLY A 33 -14.27 -7.29 15.00
CA GLY A 33 -14.49 -6.73 16.33
C GLY A 33 -15.96 -6.62 16.76
N PRO A 34 -16.23 -6.00 17.93
CA PRO A 34 -17.57 -5.89 18.50
C PRO A 34 -18.56 -5.11 17.60
N THR A 35 -18.08 -4.29 16.67
CA THR A 35 -18.91 -3.54 15.72
C THR A 35 -19.21 -4.29 14.42
N ARG A 36 -18.87 -5.58 14.32
CA ARG A 36 -19.15 -6.41 13.13
C ARG A 36 -20.61 -6.37 12.69
N PHE A 37 -21.56 -6.18 13.61
CA PHE A 37 -22.99 -6.06 13.27
C PHE A 37 -23.30 -4.84 12.38
N LEU A 38 -22.42 -3.83 12.34
CA LEU A 38 -22.56 -2.64 11.48
C LEU A 38 -22.12 -2.88 10.03
N GLN A 39 -21.53 -4.02 9.67
CA GLN A 39 -21.03 -4.28 8.31
C GLN A 39 -22.05 -4.07 7.21
N LYS A 40 -23.32 -4.46 7.45
CA LYS A 40 -24.39 -4.26 6.48
C LYS A 40 -24.66 -2.77 6.25
N LEU A 41 -24.67 -1.97 7.32
CA LEU A 41 -24.84 -0.53 7.21
C LEU A 41 -23.64 0.13 6.51
N LEU A 42 -22.42 -0.20 6.94
CA LEU A 42 -21.20 0.45 6.46
C LEU A 42 -20.83 0.07 5.03
N PHE A 43 -21.05 -1.19 4.62
CA PHE A 43 -20.54 -1.72 3.35
C PHE A 43 -21.61 -2.12 2.34
N HIS A 44 -22.88 -2.23 2.75
CA HIS A 44 -23.97 -2.66 1.85
C HIS A 44 -25.02 -1.56 1.64
N THR A 45 -24.70 -0.32 2.02
CA THR A 45 -25.51 0.86 1.72
C THR A 45 -24.64 1.92 1.03
N PRO A 46 -25.24 2.96 0.42
CA PRO A 46 -24.47 4.07 -0.16
C PRO A 46 -23.52 4.78 0.82
N LEU A 47 -23.64 4.53 2.13
CA LEU A 47 -22.68 5.00 3.14
C LEU A 47 -21.24 4.58 2.85
N VAL A 48 -21.04 3.47 2.13
CA VAL A 48 -19.69 3.04 1.70
C VAL A 48 -18.95 4.13 0.91
N HIS A 49 -19.65 4.97 0.16
CA HIS A 49 -19.03 6.07 -0.59
C HIS A 49 -18.44 7.13 0.34
N ALA A 50 -19.07 7.40 1.49
CA ALA A 50 -18.50 8.29 2.48
C ALA A 50 -17.20 7.70 3.07
N MET A 51 -17.15 6.38 3.27
CA MET A 51 -15.93 5.70 3.72
C MET A 51 -14.81 5.75 2.68
N SER A 52 -15.14 5.61 1.39
CA SER A 52 -14.19 5.82 0.30
C SER A 52 -13.62 7.24 0.31
N MET A 53 -14.47 8.25 0.50
CA MET A 53 -14.03 9.65 0.60
C MET A 53 -13.11 9.86 1.82
N VAL A 54 -13.43 9.27 2.98
CA VAL A 54 -12.54 9.33 4.15
C VAL A 54 -11.18 8.71 3.85
N SER A 55 -11.15 7.60 3.12
CA SER A 55 -9.90 6.97 2.68
C SER A 55 -9.11 7.89 1.77
N GLU A 56 -9.74 8.47 0.75
CA GLU A 56 -9.10 9.42 -0.17
C GLU A 56 -8.53 10.63 0.58
N VAL A 57 -9.32 11.26 1.45
CA VAL A 57 -8.87 12.39 2.28
C VAL A 57 -7.67 12.01 3.14
N TYR A 58 -7.71 10.85 3.79
CA TYR A 58 -6.62 10.40 4.65
C TYR A 58 -5.33 10.12 3.87
N HIS A 59 -5.42 9.44 2.73
CA HIS A 59 -4.26 9.03 1.94
C HIS A 59 -3.72 10.20 1.12
N ASP A 60 -4.55 10.85 0.33
CA ASP A 60 -4.11 11.76 -0.73
C ASP A 60 -3.94 13.21 -0.23
N TYR A 61 -4.79 13.65 0.69
CA TYR A 61 -4.78 15.04 1.16
C TYR A 61 -4.05 15.22 2.48
N TYR A 62 -4.06 14.22 3.36
CA TYR A 62 -3.37 14.28 4.65
C TYR A 62 -2.01 13.59 4.59
N ARG A 63 -1.96 12.28 4.37
CA ARG A 63 -0.74 11.49 4.57
C ARG A 63 0.30 11.69 3.47
N TRP A 64 -0.15 11.83 2.22
CA TRP A 64 0.71 12.06 1.06
C TRP A 64 1.57 13.32 1.19
N PRO A 65 1.00 14.54 1.31
CA PRO A 65 1.82 15.76 1.34
C PRO A 65 2.66 15.88 2.62
N LEU A 66 2.18 15.35 3.75
CA LEU A 66 2.85 15.49 5.04
C LEU A 66 4.03 14.52 5.19
N ARG A 67 3.90 13.29 4.69
CA ARG A 67 4.87 12.22 4.98
C ARG A 67 5.34 11.50 3.73
N GLU A 68 4.43 10.94 2.94
CA GLU A 68 4.80 9.93 1.95
C GLU A 68 5.50 10.52 0.73
N ARG A 69 5.07 11.68 0.25
CA ARG A 69 5.68 12.33 -0.92
C ARG A 69 7.19 12.44 -0.78
N ARG A 70 7.66 12.94 0.37
CA ARG A 70 9.08 13.10 0.69
C ARG A 70 9.83 11.77 0.74
N ILE A 71 9.18 10.68 1.16
CA ILE A 71 9.80 9.35 1.22
C ILE A 71 10.00 8.82 -0.20
N TYR A 72 8.96 8.91 -1.04
CA TYR A 72 9.02 8.43 -2.41
C TYR A 72 9.93 9.27 -3.30
N GLU A 73 9.96 10.59 -3.14
CA GLU A 73 10.90 11.47 -3.84
C GLU A 73 12.34 11.07 -3.53
N ARG A 74 12.69 10.88 -2.25
CA ARG A 74 14.03 10.41 -1.86
C ARG A 74 14.35 9.03 -2.40
N TRP A 75 13.43 8.08 -2.28
CA TRP A 75 13.61 6.72 -2.82
C TRP A 75 13.85 6.73 -4.33
N ARG A 76 13.10 7.57 -5.04
CA ARG A 76 13.22 7.71 -6.50
C ARG A 76 14.61 8.18 -6.92
N GLU A 77 15.21 9.08 -6.14
CA GLU A 77 16.56 9.61 -6.37
C GLU A 77 17.67 8.65 -5.90
N SER A 78 17.51 8.05 -4.71
CA SER A 78 18.56 7.27 -4.04
C SER A 78 18.69 5.85 -4.59
N GLU A 79 17.58 5.20 -4.93
CA GLU A 79 17.58 3.77 -5.24
C GLU A 79 17.78 3.48 -6.73
N PRO A 80 18.49 2.39 -7.09
CA PRO A 80 18.64 1.96 -8.48
C PRO A 80 17.30 1.78 -9.20
N TRP A 81 16.32 1.18 -8.53
CA TRP A 81 14.96 1.00 -9.06
C TRP A 81 14.25 2.34 -9.27
N GLY A 82 14.40 3.28 -8.35
CA GLY A 82 13.86 4.63 -8.49
C GLY A 82 14.37 5.33 -9.76
N ARG A 83 15.70 5.32 -9.95
CA ARG A 83 16.34 5.89 -11.15
C ARG A 83 15.95 5.16 -12.44
N LEU A 84 15.73 3.84 -12.37
CA LEU A 84 15.26 3.06 -13.51
C LEU A 84 13.86 3.52 -13.95
N PHE A 85 12.94 3.71 -13.01
CA PHE A 85 11.61 4.21 -13.34
C PHE A 85 11.64 5.64 -13.90
N ASP A 86 12.50 6.51 -13.36
CA ASP A 86 12.70 7.85 -13.93
C ASP A 86 13.25 7.81 -15.37
N ARG A 87 14.11 6.83 -15.68
CA ARG A 87 14.55 6.60 -17.05
C ARG A 87 13.38 6.17 -17.94
N TYR A 88 12.57 5.21 -17.51
CA TYR A 88 11.43 4.73 -18.28
C TYR A 88 10.39 5.82 -18.53
N LEU A 89 10.17 6.71 -17.56
CA LEU A 89 9.26 7.84 -17.75
C LEU A 89 9.74 8.78 -18.87
N ARG A 90 11.06 8.96 -19.02
CA ARG A 90 11.67 9.81 -20.05
C ARG A 90 11.76 9.13 -21.42
N GLU A 91 12.08 7.85 -21.44
CA GLU A 91 12.41 7.10 -22.66
C GLU A 91 11.25 6.21 -23.16
N GLY A 92 10.19 6.06 -22.35
CA GLY A 92 9.01 5.24 -22.63
C GLY A 92 9.21 3.77 -22.26
N HIS A 93 10.10 3.09 -22.98
CA HIS A 93 10.45 1.68 -22.74
C HIS A 93 11.93 1.44 -23.04
N LEU A 94 12.50 0.37 -22.50
CA LEU A 94 13.80 -0.10 -22.97
C LEU A 94 13.60 -0.70 -24.36
N ALA A 95 14.27 -0.10 -25.34
CA ALA A 95 14.45 -0.71 -26.66
C ALA A 95 15.36 -1.94 -26.57
#